data_AF-E1QR23-F1
#
_entry.id   AF-E1QR23-F1
#
_cell.length_a   1.000
_cell.length_b   1.000
_cell.length_c   1.000
_cell.angle_alpha   90.00
_cell.angle_beta   90.00
_cell.angle_gamma   90.00
#
_symmetry.space_group_name_H-M   'P 1'
#
loop_
_entity.id
_entity.type
_entity.pdbx_description
1 polymer ?
#
loop_
_entity_poly.entity_id
_entity_poly.type
_entity_poly.pdbx_seq_one_letter_code
_entity_poly.pdbx_strand_id
1 'polypeptide(L)'
;MLSISQAKDIRSIVNELRSKGFSKLDIYLILRTLKPDAKLEYLLSPGELDIVNRVNGLRIELYRMRTELYDLEKKVRRRHELIMGVYEELMKSMAK
;
A
#
# COMPACT_ATOMS: atom_id res chain seq x y z
N MET A 1 -22.76 -14.91 31.80
CA MET A 1 -22.70 -14.20 30.50
C MET A 1 -21.99 -12.87 30.74
N LEU A 2 -20.73 -12.74 30.32
CA LEU A 2 -19.99 -11.47 30.35
C LEU A 2 -20.30 -10.72 29.05
N SER A 3 -21.11 -9.67 29.17
CA SER A 3 -21.63 -8.87 28.08
C SER A 3 -20.58 -7.88 27.54
N ILE A 4 -20.54 -7.76 26.22
CA ILE A 4 -20.01 -6.66 25.41
C ILE A 4 -18.48 -6.52 25.45
N SER A 5 -17.88 -6.83 24.31
CA SER A 5 -16.48 -6.57 23.98
C SER A 5 -16.03 -5.20 24.50
N GLN A 6 -15.08 -5.18 25.43
CA GLN A 6 -14.32 -3.99 25.77
C GLN A 6 -13.46 -3.62 24.56
N ALA A 7 -14.06 -2.98 23.55
CA ALA A 7 -13.28 -2.20 22.61
C ALA A 7 -12.63 -1.09 23.43
N LYS A 8 -11.38 -1.31 23.87
CA LYS A 8 -10.62 -0.28 24.58
C LYS A 8 -10.72 1.02 23.79
N ASP A 9 -11.18 2.08 24.47
CA ASP A 9 -11.24 3.41 23.90
C ASP A 9 -9.84 3.82 23.43
N ILE A 10 -9.76 4.55 22.31
CA ILE A 10 -8.49 4.98 21.71
C ILE A 10 -7.66 5.73 22.73
N ARG A 11 -8.28 6.59 23.55
CA ARG A 11 -7.60 7.33 24.62
C ARG A 11 -6.96 6.39 25.65
N SER A 12 -7.66 5.32 26.03
CA SER A 12 -7.13 4.30 26.94
C SER A 12 -5.92 3.59 26.34
N ILE A 13 -5.95 3.25 25.05
CA ILE A 13 -4.83 2.57 24.39
C ILE A 13 -3.62 3.51 24.27
N VAL A 14 -3.85 4.77 23.91
CA VAL A 14 -2.78 5.80 23.85
C VAL A 14 -2.09 5.92 25.21
N ASN A 15 -2.86 6.01 26.30
CA ASN A 15 -2.29 6.14 27.65
C ASN A 15 -1.50 4.89 28.06
N GLU A 16 -2.02 3.70 27.75
CA GLU A 16 -1.30 2.45 27.99
C GLU A 16 0.04 2.40 27.24
N LEU A 17 0.05 2.74 25.95
CA LEU A 17 1.28 2.75 25.16
C LEU A 17 2.26 3.83 25.64
N ARG A 18 1.78 5.01 26.03
CA ARG A 18 2.64 6.04 26.64
C ARG A 18 3.30 5.54 27.93
N SER A 19 2.54 4.85 28.80
CA SER A 19 3.10 4.28 30.04
C SER A 19 4.17 3.20 29.79
N LYS A 20 4.16 2.59 28.61
CA LYS A 20 5.19 1.62 28.17
C LYS A 20 6.37 2.29 27.46
N GLY A 21 6.41 3.61 27.38
CA GLY A 21 7.54 4.38 26.83
C GLY A 21 7.50 4.58 25.31
N PHE A 22 6.39 4.24 24.63
CA PHE A 22 6.27 4.48 23.19
C PHE A 22 6.17 5.97 22.87
N SER A 23 6.87 6.41 21.81
CA SER A 23 6.77 7.79 21.33
C SER A 23 5.40 8.07 20.70
N LYS A 24 5.05 9.34 20.51
CA LYS A 24 3.78 9.70 19.85
C LYS A 24 3.70 9.17 18.42
N LEU A 25 4.82 9.16 17.70
CA LEU A 25 4.93 8.60 16.36
C LEU A 25 4.72 7.09 16.37
N ASP A 26 5.34 6.36 17.31
CA ASP A 26 5.16 4.90 17.43
C ASP A 26 3.69 4.56 17.69
N ILE A 27 3.07 5.30 18.62
CA ILE A 27 1.65 5.14 18.96
C ILE A 27 0.78 5.42 17.74
N TYR A 28 1.07 6.48 16.99
CA TYR A 28 0.36 6.80 15.76
C TYR A 28 0.45 5.66 14.76
N LEU A 29 1.65 5.13 14.49
CA LEU A 29 1.87 4.05 13.52
C LEU A 29 1.17 2.75 13.93
N ILE A 30 1.26 2.38 15.21
CA ILE A 30 0.58 1.19 15.77
C ILE A 30 -0.94 1.34 15.63
N LEU A 31 -1.49 2.46 16.10
CA LEU A 31 -2.93 2.68 16.08
C LEU A 31 -3.47 2.85 14.66
N ARG A 32 -2.72 3.47 13.75
CA ARG A 32 -3.11 3.58 12.33
C ARG A 32 -3.14 2.21 11.64
N THR A 33 -2.30 1.28 12.08
CA THR A 33 -2.31 -0.11 11.59
C THR A 33 -3.50 -0.90 12.12
N LEU A 34 -3.81 -0.75 13.41
CA LEU A 34 -4.90 -1.50 14.07
C LEU A 34 -6.30 -0.91 13.82
N LYS A 35 -6.38 0.42 13.65
CA LYS A 35 -7.61 1.19 13.46
C LYS A 35 -7.38 2.26 12.38
N PRO A 36 -7.38 1.87 11.09
CA PRO A 36 -7.08 2.78 9.99
C PRO A 36 -8.04 3.98 9.90
N ASP A 37 -9.29 3.83 10.36
CA ASP A 37 -10.32 4.88 10.32
C ASP A 37 -10.25 5.85 11.51
N ALA A 38 -9.37 5.59 12.49
CA ALA A 38 -9.19 6.48 13.62
C ALA A 38 -8.52 7.78 13.19
N LYS A 39 -9.08 8.91 13.64
CA LYS A 39 -8.46 10.24 13.54
C LYS A 39 -7.37 10.34 14.60
N LEU A 40 -6.11 10.20 14.19
CA LEU A 40 -4.94 10.10 15.06
C LEU A 40 -3.91 11.19 14.80
N GLU A 41 -4.18 12.09 13.85
CA GLU A 41 -3.28 13.13 13.39
C GLU A 41 -2.87 14.08 14.53
N TYR A 42 -3.72 14.21 15.55
CA TYR A 42 -3.44 14.98 16.78
C TYR A 42 -2.24 14.45 17.59
N LEU A 43 -1.81 13.21 17.35
CA LEU A 43 -0.62 12.64 17.98
C LEU A 43 0.67 13.15 17.34
N LEU A 44 0.62 13.59 16.08
CA LEU A 44 1.79 14.00 15.33
C LEU A 44 2.08 15.50 15.50
N SER A 45 3.36 15.84 15.54
CA SER A 45 3.81 17.22 15.29
C SER A 45 3.59 17.61 13.82
N PRO A 46 3.58 18.91 13.49
CA PRO A 46 3.45 19.37 12.11
C PRO A 46 4.51 18.77 11.16
N GLY A 47 5.75 18.62 11.62
CA GLY A 47 6.83 18.02 10.82
C GLY A 47 6.63 16.51 10.60
N GLU A 48 6.20 15.77 11.62
CA GLU A 48 5.88 14.33 11.47
C GLU A 48 4.67 14.12 10.54
N LEU A 49 3.66 14.97 10.64
CA LEU A 49 2.48 14.92 9.79
C LEU A 49 2.84 15.17 8.31
N ASP A 50 3.71 16.16 8.03
CA ASP A 50 4.22 16.41 6.68
C ASP A 50 4.94 15.17 6.12
N ILE A 51 5.83 14.56 6.90
CA ILE A 51 6.55 13.35 6.49
C ILE A 51 5.59 12.21 6.17
N VAL A 52 4.61 11.96 7.05
CA VAL A 52 3.60 10.92 6.84
C VAL A 52 2.78 11.18 5.56
N ASN A 53 2.39 12.42 5.31
CA ASN A 53 1.65 12.79 4.10
C ASN A 53 2.50 12.59 2.84
N ARG A 54 3.78 12.97 2.87
CA ARG A 54 4.71 12.75 1.76
C ARG A 54 4.92 11.27 1.48
N VAL A 55 5.10 10.45 2.50
CA VAL A 55 5.23 8.99 2.36
C VAL A 55 3.95 8.38 1.77
N ASN A 56 2.77 8.83 2.21
CA ASN A 56 1.51 8.39 1.62
C ASN A 56 1.38 8.78 0.14
N GLY A 57 1.81 9.98 -0.24
CA GLY A 57 1.87 10.42 -1.64
C GLY A 57 2.78 9.51 -2.48
N LEU A 58 4.00 9.27 -2.02
CA LEU A 58 4.94 8.36 -2.68
C LEU A 58 4.38 6.94 -2.82
N ARG A 59 3.66 6.45 -1.82
CA ARG A 59 3.00 5.14 -1.87
C ARG A 59 1.95 5.08 -2.99
N ILE A 60 1.16 6.13 -3.17
CA ILE A 60 0.15 6.22 -4.25
C ILE A 60 0.84 6.23 -5.61
N GLU A 61 1.92 7.00 -5.77
CA GLU A 61 2.70 7.04 -7.01
C GLU A 61 3.31 5.67 -7.34
N LEU A 62 3.83 4.95 -6.34
CA LEU A 62 4.33 3.59 -6.50
C LEU A 62 3.24 2.62 -6.98
N TYR A 63 2.03 2.71 -6.44
CA TYR A 63 0.90 1.91 -6.92
C TYR A 63 0.54 2.25 -8.37
N ARG A 64 0.58 3.54 -8.75
CA ARG A 64 0.31 3.97 -10.13
C ARG A 64 1.35 3.39 -11.10
N MET A 65 2.64 3.53 -10.78
CA MET A 65 3.72 2.98 -11.59
C MET A 65 3.62 1.46 -11.73
N ARG A 66 3.25 0.75 -10.65
CA ARG A 66 3.02 -0.70 -10.70
C ARG A 66 1.92 -1.07 -11.70
N THR A 67 0.81 -0.34 -11.71
CA THR A 67 -0.28 -0.58 -12.66
C THR A 67 0.15 -0.31 -14.10
N GLU A 68 0.84 0.81 -14.33
CA GLU A 68 1.37 1.17 -15.66
C GLU A 68 2.34 0.10 -16.19
N LEU A 69 3.22 -0.42 -15.33
CA LEU A 69 4.15 -1.51 -15.67
C LEU A 69 3.41 -2.80 -16.02
N TYR A 70 2.39 -3.17 -15.25
CA TYR A 70 1.59 -4.37 -15.53
C TYR A 70 0.87 -4.29 -16.87
N ASP A 71 0.29 -3.13 -17.19
CA ASP A 71 -0.36 -2.89 -18.47
C ASP A 71 0.64 -2.94 -19.64
N LEU A 72 1.85 -2.40 -19.43
CA LEU A 72 2.91 -2.47 -20.42
C LEU A 72 3.37 -3.92 -20.66
N GLU A 73 3.60 -4.69 -19.59
CA GLU A 73 3.97 -6.10 -19.67
C GLU A 73 2.94 -6.89 -20.51
N LYS A 74 1.64 -6.67 -20.24
CA LYS A 74 0.55 -7.32 -20.97
C LYS A 74 0.54 -6.95 -22.46
N LYS A 75 0.81 -5.68 -22.80
CA LYS A 75 0.90 -5.21 -24.20
C LYS A 75 2.09 -5.85 -24.92
N VAL A 76 3.26 -5.89 -24.27
CA VAL A 76 4.47 -6.49 -24.83
C VAL A 76 4.26 -7.98 -25.08
N ARG A 77 3.69 -8.71 -24.12
CA ARG A 77 3.42 -10.15 -24.24
C ARG A 77 2.52 -10.46 -25.45
N ARG A 78 1.38 -9.75 -25.57
CA ARG A 78 0.46 -9.90 -26.71
C ARG A 78 1.14 -9.62 -28.05
N ARG A 79 1.97 -8.58 -28.12
CA ARG A 79 2.72 -8.25 -29.34
C ARG A 79 3.74 -9.33 -29.67
N HIS A 80 4.42 -9.87 -28.67
CA HIS A 80 5.38 -10.96 -28.87
C HIS A 80 4.70 -12.22 -29.42
N GLU A 81 3.57 -12.63 -28.84
CA GLU A 81 2.77 -13.76 -29.32
C GLU A 81 2.36 -13.59 -30.81
N LEU A 82 1.90 -12.39 -31.19
CA LEU A 82 1.54 -12.09 -32.57
C LEU A 82 2.74 -12.18 -33.53
N ILE A 83 3.88 -11.58 -33.14
CA ILE A 83 5.11 -11.60 -33.96
C ILE A 83 5.60 -13.04 -34.15
N MET A 84 5.61 -13.83 -33.08
CA MET A 84 6.00 -15.24 -33.15
C MET A 84 5.06 -16.05 -34.04
N GLY A 85 3.74 -15.83 -33.95
CA GLY A 85 2.77 -16.47 -34.84
C GLY A 85 3.04 -16.18 -36.32
N VAL A 86 3.27 -14.90 -36.67
CA VAL A 86 3.63 -14.52 -38.05
C VAL A 86 4.95 -15.15 -38.47
N TYR A 87 5.96 -15.16 -37.59
CA TYR A 87 7.26 -15.74 -37.89
C TYR A 87 7.16 -17.25 -38.19
N GLU A 88 6.38 -17.99 -37.39
CA GLU A 88 6.14 -19.42 -37.61
C GLU A 88 5.43 -19.70 -38.94
N GLU A 89 4.43 -18.89 -39.31
CA GLU A 89 3.73 -19.01 -40.59
C GLU A 89 4.67 -18.78 -41.78
N LEU A 90 5.50 -17.73 -41.72
CA LEU A 90 6.48 -17.44 -42.76
C LEU A 90 7.50 -18.57 -42.90
N MET A 91 8.03 -19.10 -41.79
CA MET A 91 8.95 -20.24 -41.81
C MET A 91 8.33 -21.48 -42.43
N LYS A 92 7.06 -21.78 -42.15
CA LYS A 92 6.33 -22.90 -42.79
C LYS A 92 6.16 -22.68 -44.29
N SER A 93 5.93 -21.45 -44.72
CA SER A 93 5.77 -21.13 -46.15
C SER A 93 7.08 -21.24 -46.94
N MET A 94 8.22 -20.90 -46.32
CA MET A 94 9.55 -20.97 -46.95
C MET A 94 10.15 -22.39 -46.98
N ALA A 95 9.63 -23.32 -46.16
CA ALA A 95 10.05 -24.72 -46.14
C ALA A 95 9.33 -25.60 -47.19
N LYS A 96 8.40 -25.02 -47.95
CA LYS A 96 7.75 -25.64 -49.12
C LYS A 96 8.39 -25.13 -50.40
#